data_AF-A0A9D2EID3-F1
#
_entry.id   AF-A0A9D2EID3-F1
#
_cell.length_a   1.000
_cell.length_b   1.000
_cell.length_c   1.000
_cell.angle_alpha   90.00
_cell.angle_beta   90.00
_cell.angle_gamma   90.00
#
_symmetry.space_group_name_H-M   'P 1'
#
loop_
_entity.id
_entity.type
_entity.pdbx_description
1 polymer ?
#
loop_
_entity_poly.entity_id
_entity_poly.type
_entity_poly.pdbx_seq_one_letter_code
_entity_poly.pdbx_strand_id
1 'polypeptide(L)' 'MASLFTRIIAGEIPGRFVWADEHCVAFATIEPLQPGHVLVVPREEIAHWVDLPT' A
#
# COMPACT_ATOMS: atom_id res chain seq x y z
N MET A 1 9.52 -13.18 -3.69
CA MET A 1 9.39 -13.07 -2.22
C MET A 1 8.46 -11.91 -1.98
N ALA A 2 7.35 -12.10 -1.26
CA ALA A 2 6.32 -11.06 -1.15
C ALA A 2 6.85 -9.83 -0.41
N SER A 3 6.63 -8.64 -0.99
CA SER A 3 6.99 -7.38 -0.35
C SER A 3 6.27 -7.16 0.99
N LEU A 4 6.79 -6.25 1.82
CA LEU A 4 6.12 -5.81 3.05
C LEU A 4 4.69 -5.33 2.78
N PHE A 5 4.50 -4.57 1.69
CA PHE A 5 3.18 -4.05 1.31
C PHE A 5 2.23 -5.17 0.88
N THR A 6 2.72 -6.18 0.15
CA THR A 6 1.93 -7.36 -0.22
C THR A 6 1.39 -8.06 1.03
N ARG A 7 2.21 -8.19 2.08
CA ARG A 7 1.81 -8.81 3.36
C ARG A 7 0.82 -7.96 4.16
N ILE A 8 0.93 -6.63 4.11
CA ILE A 8 -0.06 -5.71 4.69
C ILE A 8 -1.40 -5.85 3.96
N ILE A 9 -1.39 -5.86 2.62
CA ILE A 9 -2.59 -6.01 1.78
C ILE A 9 -3.26 -7.37 2.01
N ALA A 10 -2.48 -8.43 2.20
CA ALA A 10 -2.96 -9.78 2.50
C ALA A 10 -3.51 -9.94 3.93
N GLY A 11 -3.35 -8.94 4.80
CA GLY A 11 -3.78 -9.00 6.20
C GLY A 11 -2.88 -9.82 7.12
N GLU A 12 -1.70 -10.25 6.64
CA GLU A 12 -0.69 -10.92 7.47
C GLU A 12 -0.02 -9.95 8.46
N ILE A 13 0.07 -8.68 8.07
CA ILE A 13 0.58 -7.59 8.91
C ILE A 13 -0.56 -6.58 9.09
N PRO A 14 -0.87 -6.16 10.32
CA PRO A 14 -1.93 -5.19 10.55
C PRO A 14 -1.58 -3.84 9.91
N GLY A 15 -2.57 -3.23 9.24
CA GLY A 15 -2.47 -1.90 8.65
C GLY A 15 -3.72 -1.07 8.98
N ARG A 16 -3.58 0.26 9.09
CA ARG A 16 -4.69 1.17 9.31
C ARG A 16 -5.23 1.68 7.97
N PHE A 17 -6.11 0.88 7.37
CA PHE A 17 -6.73 1.19 6.07
C PHE A 17 -7.75 2.33 6.18
N VAL A 18 -7.76 3.18 5.16
CA VAL A 18 -8.75 4.25 4.96
C VAL A 18 -9.47 4.13 3.61
N TRP A 19 -8.92 3.34 2.69
CA TRP A 19 -9.51 3.05 1.39
C TRP A 19 -9.06 1.67 0.88
N ALA A 20 -9.95 1.00 0.14
CA ALA A 20 -9.64 -0.22 -0.59
C ALA A 20 -10.62 -0.39 -1.75
N ASP A 21 -10.09 -0.50 -2.97
CA ASP A 21 -10.86 -0.82 -4.18
C ASP A 21 -10.19 -1.95 -4.96
N GLU A 22 -10.53 -2.14 -6.24
CA GLU A 22 -9.98 -3.19 -7.08
C GLU A 22 -8.54 -2.91 -7.56
N HIS A 23 -8.12 -1.65 -7.60
CA HIS A 23 -6.81 -1.25 -8.14
C HIS A 23 -5.78 -1.01 -7.03
N CYS A 24 -6.19 -0.39 -5.93
CA CYS A 24 -5.29 0.07 -4.90
C CYS A 24 -5.90 0.01 -3.50
N VAL A 25 -5.01 0.15 -2.52
CA VAL A 25 -5.37 0.39 -1.12
C VAL A 25 -4.72 1.69 -0.65
N ALA A 26 -5.32 2.30 0.38
CA ALA A 26 -4.69 3.38 1.10
C ALA A 26 -4.69 3.11 2.61
N PHE A 27 -3.53 3.24 3.24
CA PHE A 27 -3.38 3.04 4.68
C PHE A 27 -2.35 4.00 5.29
N ALA A 28 -2.53 4.31 6.57
CA ALA A 28 -1.65 5.24 7.27
C ALA A 28 -0.23 4.66 7.41
N THR A 29 0.79 5.49 7.18
CA THR A 29 2.18 5.12 7.47
C THR A 29 2.43 5.07 8.98
N ILE A 30 3.34 4.19 9.41
CA ILE A 30 3.83 4.13 10.80
C ILE A 30 4.87 5.22 11.10
N GLU A 31 5.46 5.83 10.06
CA GLU A 31 6.42 6.93 10.15
C GLU A 31 5.86 8.19 9.47
N PRO A 32 4.83 8.83 10.06
CA PRO A 32 4.19 9.99 9.45
C PRO A 32 5.08 11.24 9.53
N LEU A 33 5.32 11.87 8.39
CA LEU A 33 5.89 13.22 8.33
C LEU A 33 4.95 14.28 8.91
N GLN A 34 3.63 14.10 8.76
CA GLN A 34 2.57 14.99 9.24
C GLN A 34 1.30 14.20 9.62
N PRO A 35 0.41 14.77 10.45
CA PRO A 35 -0.86 14.13 10.78
C PRO A 35 -1.67 13.79 9.53
N GLY A 36 -2.10 12.53 9.43
CA GLY A 36 -2.91 12.07 8.30
C GLY A 36 -2.12 11.60 7.07
N HIS A 37 -0.79 11.46 7.15
CA HIS A 37 0.00 10.87 6.05
C HIS A 37 -0.45 9.43 5.74
N VAL A 38 -0.97 9.23 4.53
CA VAL A 38 -1.43 7.93 4.00
C VAL A 38 -0.57 7.52 2.81
N LEU A 39 -0.26 6.23 2.69
CA LEU A 39 0.36 5.65 1.51
C LEU A 39 -0.73 5.05 0.62
N VAL A 40 -0.70 5.37 -0.68
CA VAL A 40 -1.52 4.73 -1.70
C VAL A 40 -0.65 3.70 -2.41
N VAL A 41 -1.06 2.44 -2.38
CA VAL A 41 -0.27 1.32 -2.88
C VAL A 41 -1.11 0.50 -3.85
N PRO A 42 -0.62 0.22 -5.08
CA PRO A 42 -1.31 -0.69 -5.99
C PRO A 42 -1.40 -2.09 -5.40
N ARG A 43 -2.46 -2.83 -5.74
CA ARG A 43 -2.56 -4.25 -5.36
C ARG A 43 -1.57 -5.13 -6.11
N GLU A 44 -1.22 -4.72 -7.32
CA GLU A 44 -0.17 -5.35 -8.10
C GLU A 44 1.20 -5.03 -7.51
N GLU A 45 2.02 -6.06 -7.32
CA GLU A 45 3.37 -5.92 -6.77
C GLU A 45 4.34 -5.41 -7.84
N ILE A 46 4.51 -4.09 -7.89
CA ILE A 46 5.34 -3.38 -8.88
C ILE A 46 6.44 -2.62 -8.14
N ALA A 47 7.69 -2.79 -8.56
CA ALA A 47 8.85 -2.21 -7.88
C ALA A 47 9.09 -0.74 -8.21
N HIS A 48 8.93 -0.37 -9.48
CA HIS A 48 9.10 1.00 -9.95
C HIS A 48 7.88 1.50 -10.69
N TRP A 49 7.54 2.77 -10.49
CA TRP A 49 6.38 3.40 -11.12
C TRP A 49 6.43 3.38 -12.67
N VAL A 50 7.64 3.29 -13.26
CA VAL A 50 7.81 3.18 -14.72
C VAL A 50 7.40 1.82 -15.29
N ASP A 51 7.24 0.81 -14.43
CA ASP A 51 6.83 -0.54 -14.81
C ASP A 51 5.31 -0.71 -14.77
N LEU A 52 4.55 0.35 -14.47
CA LEU A 52 3.09 0.31 -14.46
C LEU A 52 2.53 0.05 -15.87
N PRO A 53 1.57 -0.89 -16.02
CA PRO A 53 0.87 -1.08 -17.29
C PRO A 53 0.06 0.18 -17.64
N THR A 54 0.15 0.60 -18.91
CA THR A 54 -0.58 1.74 -19.49
C THR A 54 -2.00 1.39 -19.90
#